data_AF-A0A0Q6J8K2-F1
#
_entry.id   AF-A0A0Q6J8K2-F1
#
_cell.length_a   1.000
_cell.length_b   1.000
_cell.length_c   1.000
_cell.angle_alpha   90.00
_cell.angle_beta   90.00
_cell.angle_gamma   90.00
#
_symmetry.space_group_name_H-M   'P 1'
#
loop_
_entity.id
_entity.type
_entity.pdbx_description
1 polymer ?
#
loop_
_entity_poly.entity_id
_entity_poly.type
_entity_poly.pdbx_seq_one_letter_code
_entity_poly.pdbx_strand_id
1 'polypeptide(L)'
;MSTLNDEQVRATFEQQAQLRERLTSVSVGDSIDDLPLPERTLEDWERSVMTLYLQDSREKLETFTPLLMKLELLKSIIDSKFLYKTLQYDGKRGFYMRSRTGEEFGPAALSSGEQHELVLTYDLIFNVKKDSIVLIDEPEISLHVNWQKQFLEDLNKIAKLGGVQFIIATHSPQIVGKYRNLMVALGPDMED
;
A
#
# COMPACT_ATOMS: atom_id res chain seq x y z
N MET A 1 22.06 16.88 23.02
CA MET A 1 20.70 16.59 22.50
C MET A 1 19.96 17.91 22.48
N SER A 2 19.51 18.40 21.32
CA SER A 2 18.73 19.64 21.26
C SER A 2 17.33 19.36 21.79
N THR A 3 16.96 19.98 22.90
CA THR A 3 15.58 19.96 23.38
C THR A 3 14.69 20.69 22.37
N LEU A 4 13.62 20.03 21.92
CA LEU A 4 12.63 20.66 21.04
C LEU A 4 11.90 21.77 21.81
N ASN A 5 11.53 22.84 21.12
CA ASN A 5 10.66 23.86 21.71
C ASN A 5 9.22 23.33 21.81
N ASP A 6 8.36 24.00 22.58
CA ASP A 6 6.96 23.56 22.84
C ASP A 6 6.18 23.32 21.54
N GLU A 7 6.34 24.22 20.56
CA GLU A 7 5.68 24.14 19.26
C GLU A 7 6.14 22.91 18.46
N GLN A 8 7.44 22.62 18.45
CA GLN A 8 8.01 21.45 17.79
C GLN A 8 7.59 20.14 18.46
N VAL A 9 7.50 20.10 19.79
CA VAL A 9 7.00 18.94 20.53
C VAL A 9 5.55 18.66 20.13
N ARG A 10 4.69 19.68 20.10
CA ARG A 10 3.28 19.55 19.70
C ARG A 10 3.13 19.12 18.25
N ALA A 11 3.84 19.76 17.32
CA ALA A 11 3.80 19.40 15.90
C ALA A 11 4.27 17.94 15.66
N THR A 12 5.33 17.51 16.35
CA THR A 12 5.83 16.13 16.25
C THR A 12 4.83 15.13 16.84
N PHE A 13 4.20 15.48 17.96
CA PHE A 13 3.16 14.66 18.58
C PHE A 13 1.96 14.48 17.63
N GLU A 14 1.47 15.56 17.02
CA GLU A 14 0.36 15.51 16.05
C GLU A 14 0.70 14.64 14.82
N GLN A 15 1.89 14.81 14.25
CA GLN A 15 2.35 13.98 13.13
C GLN A 15 2.38 12.48 13.50
N GLN A 16 2.86 12.16 14.71
CA GLN A 16 2.86 10.78 15.19
C GLN A 16 1.45 10.27 15.47
N ALA A 17 0.54 11.09 15.99
CA ALA A 17 -0.85 10.72 16.22
C ALA A 17 -1.53 10.30 14.90
N GLN A 18 -1.32 11.06 13.81
CA GLN A 18 -1.85 10.71 12.48
C GLN A 18 -1.25 9.40 11.94
N LEU A 19 0.05 9.18 12.13
CA LEU A 19 0.71 7.94 11.72
C LEU A 19 0.21 6.74 12.53
N ARG A 20 0.04 6.91 13.85
CA ARG A 20 -0.54 5.92 14.74
C ARG A 20 -1.95 5.56 14.30
N GLU A 21 -2.82 6.55 14.03
CA GLU A 21 -4.19 6.30 13.58
C GLU A 21 -4.23 5.40 12.33
N ARG A 22 -3.37 5.70 11.33
CA ARG A 22 -3.22 4.87 10.14
C ARG A 22 -2.72 3.46 10.48
N LEU A 23 -1.79 3.34 11.43
CA LEU A 23 -1.24 2.06 11.88
C LEU A 23 -2.17 1.27 12.80
N THR A 24 -3.12 1.89 13.51
CA THR A 24 -4.10 1.21 14.35
C THR A 24 -4.94 0.22 13.54
N SER A 25 -5.22 0.56 12.28
CA SER A 25 -5.90 -0.35 11.34
C SER A 25 -5.05 -1.58 10.96
N VAL A 26 -3.73 -1.50 11.14
CA VAL A 26 -2.75 -2.53 10.76
C VAL A 26 -2.26 -3.34 11.98
N SER A 27 -2.16 -2.72 13.15
CA SER A 27 -1.50 -3.31 14.32
C SER A 27 -2.38 -4.32 15.05
N VAL A 28 -1.82 -5.51 15.29
CA VAL A 28 -2.38 -6.52 16.18
C VAL A 28 -2.13 -6.11 17.63
N GLY A 29 -3.13 -5.54 18.30
CA GLY A 29 -3.28 -5.74 19.74
C GLY A 29 -2.81 -4.67 20.72
N ASP A 30 -2.10 -3.63 20.32
CA ASP A 30 -1.78 -2.52 21.23
C ASP A 30 -2.47 -1.25 20.76
N SER A 31 -3.53 -0.83 21.46
CA SER A 31 -3.84 0.60 21.50
C SER A 31 -2.55 1.26 21.97
N ILE A 32 -1.92 2.07 21.11
CA ILE A 32 -0.79 2.88 21.57
C ILE A 32 -1.42 3.92 22.48
N ASP A 33 -1.52 3.60 23.78
CA ASP A 33 -2.18 4.43 24.77
C ASP A 33 -1.54 5.82 24.74
N ASP A 34 -2.39 6.82 24.50
CA ASP A 34 -1.96 8.20 24.42
C ASP A 34 -1.73 8.76 25.82
N LEU A 35 -0.61 9.47 25.98
CA LEU A 35 -0.50 10.50 27.00
C LEU A 35 -0.95 11.81 26.34
N PRO A 36 -2.17 12.31 26.62
CA PRO A 36 -2.62 13.58 26.06
C PRO A 36 -1.69 14.70 26.48
N LEU A 37 -1.27 15.53 25.52
CA LEU A 37 -0.49 16.72 25.83
C LEU A 37 -1.36 17.73 26.56
N PRO A 38 -0.90 18.29 27.70
CA PRO A 38 -1.64 19.34 28.38
C PRO A 38 -1.75 20.61 27.50
N GLU A 39 -2.86 21.33 27.62
CA GLU A 39 -3.12 22.58 26.88
C GLU A 39 -2.26 23.76 27.36
N ARG A 40 -1.59 23.61 28.51
CA ARG A 40 -0.61 24.59 29.02
C ARG A 40 0.77 24.41 28.39
N THR A 41 1.57 25.47 28.39
CA THR A 41 3.00 25.42 28.02
C THR A 41 3.73 24.39 28.87
N LEU A 42 4.54 23.55 28.22
CA LEU A 42 5.36 22.55 28.90
C LEU A 42 6.56 23.21 29.58
N GLU A 43 6.86 22.75 30.79
CA GLU A 43 8.10 23.06 31.50
C GLU A 43 9.31 22.40 30.82
N ASP A 44 10.52 22.89 31.10
CA ASP A 44 11.74 22.43 30.42
C ASP A 44 12.02 20.92 30.60
N TRP A 45 11.72 20.39 31.77
CA TRP A 45 11.86 18.95 32.04
C TRP A 45 10.78 18.13 31.33
N GLU A 46 9.54 18.64 31.25
CA GLU A 46 8.43 18.00 30.53
C GLU A 46 8.76 17.90 29.04
N ARG A 47 9.30 18.98 28.45
CA ARG A 47 9.78 18.99 27.06
C ARG A 47 10.89 17.96 26.84
N SER A 48 11.79 17.82 27.79
CA SER A 48 12.90 16.88 27.70
C SER A 48 12.40 15.42 27.72
N VAL A 49 11.48 15.09 28.63
CA VAL A 49 10.85 13.76 28.70
C VAL A 49 10.01 13.49 27.46
N MET A 50 9.22 14.46 27.00
CA MET A 50 8.39 14.34 25.79
C MET A 50 9.24 14.19 24.54
N THR A 51 10.34 14.93 24.41
CA THR A 51 11.26 14.77 23.28
C THR A 51 11.83 13.35 23.22
N LEU A 52 12.23 12.80 24.37
CA LEU A 52 12.75 11.43 24.45
C LEU A 52 11.66 10.38 24.11
N TYR A 53 10.47 10.53 24.66
CA TYR A 53 9.32 9.67 24.37
C TYR A 53 8.95 9.69 22.89
N LEU A 54 8.82 10.89 22.32
CA LEU A 54 8.52 11.07 20.89
C LEU A 54 9.60 10.46 20.01
N GLN A 55 10.87 10.56 20.40
CA GLN A 55 11.96 9.94 19.66
C GLN A 55 11.89 8.42 19.68
N ASP A 56 11.76 7.79 20.85
CA ASP A 56 11.63 6.32 20.96
C ASP A 56 10.38 5.80 20.24
N SER A 57 9.27 6.53 20.39
CA SER A 57 8.03 6.19 19.69
C SER A 57 8.16 6.31 18.17
N ARG A 58 8.92 7.31 17.67
CA ARG A 58 9.14 7.49 16.25
C ARG A 58 9.82 6.28 15.65
N GLU A 59 10.90 5.83 16.27
CA GLU A 59 11.70 4.69 15.81
C GLU A 59 10.83 3.44 15.71
N LYS A 60 9.97 3.18 16.71
CA LYS A 60 9.02 2.05 16.68
C LYS A 60 8.03 2.17 15.52
N LEU A 61 7.42 3.34 15.32
CA LEU A 61 6.42 3.54 14.26
C LEU A 61 7.03 3.47 12.86
N GLU A 62 8.25 3.96 12.69
CA GLU A 62 8.96 3.92 11.40
C GLU A 62 9.16 2.49 10.90
N THR A 63 9.34 1.50 11.79
CA THR A 63 9.47 0.08 11.38
C THR A 63 8.25 -0.48 10.65
N PHE A 64 7.05 0.06 10.90
CA PHE A 64 5.80 -0.37 10.25
C PHE A 64 5.50 0.38 8.95
N THR A 65 6.23 1.46 8.66
CA THR A 65 5.99 2.29 7.47
C THR A 65 6.05 1.49 6.16
N PRO A 66 7.04 0.59 5.95
CA PRO A 66 7.08 -0.22 4.73
C PRO A 66 5.84 -1.12 4.54
N LEU A 67 5.34 -1.71 5.64
CA LEU A 67 4.15 -2.55 5.60
C LEU A 67 2.89 -1.72 5.31
N LEU A 68 2.75 -0.57 5.97
CA LEU A 68 1.64 0.35 5.76
C LEU A 68 1.55 0.79 4.29
N MET A 69 2.68 1.19 3.70
CA MET A 69 2.71 1.62 2.29
C MET A 69 2.28 0.49 1.34
N LYS A 70 2.67 -0.76 1.63
CA LYS A 70 2.23 -1.93 0.85
C LYS A 70 0.74 -2.18 0.98
N LEU A 71 0.18 -2.09 2.18
CA LEU A 71 -1.26 -2.26 2.44
C LEU A 71 -2.09 -1.17 1.77
N GLU A 72 -1.65 0.08 1.87
CA GLU A 72 -2.31 1.22 1.22
C GLU A 72 -2.28 1.08 -0.31
N LEU A 73 -1.15 0.62 -0.87
CA LEU A 73 -1.06 0.36 -2.31
C LEU A 73 -2.01 -0.77 -2.74
N LEU A 74 -2.02 -1.89 -2.01
CA LEU A 74 -2.94 -3.00 -2.27
C LEU A 74 -4.39 -2.50 -2.25
N LYS A 75 -4.78 -1.78 -1.20
CA LYS A 75 -6.12 -1.20 -1.06
C LYS A 75 -6.45 -0.26 -2.22
N SER A 76 -5.52 0.63 -2.59
CA SER A 76 -5.74 1.57 -3.69
C SER A 76 -5.96 0.87 -5.04
N ILE A 77 -5.19 -0.19 -5.34
CA ILE A 77 -5.34 -0.94 -6.59
C ILE A 77 -6.67 -1.69 -6.60
N ILE A 78 -6.98 -2.43 -5.53
CA ILE A 78 -8.20 -3.24 -5.45
C ILE A 78 -9.46 -2.38 -5.46
N ASP A 79 -9.51 -1.30 -4.68
CA ASP A 79 -10.66 -0.40 -4.62
C ASP A 79 -10.91 0.32 -5.95
N SER A 80 -9.87 0.51 -6.78
CA SER A 80 -10.02 1.09 -8.12
C SER A 80 -10.63 0.11 -9.14
N LYS A 81 -10.50 -1.20 -8.90
CA LYS A 81 -10.94 -2.26 -9.82
C LYS A 81 -12.29 -2.85 -9.46
N PHE A 82 -12.59 -2.98 -8.17
CA PHE A 82 -13.80 -3.66 -7.70
C PHE A 82 -14.97 -2.69 -7.62
N LEU A 83 -16.07 -3.03 -8.28
CA LEU A 83 -17.28 -2.21 -8.23
C LEU A 83 -18.07 -2.54 -6.96
N TYR A 84 -18.44 -1.50 -6.21
CA TYR A 84 -19.31 -1.60 -5.03
C TYR A 84 -18.74 -2.39 -3.84
N LYS A 85 -17.44 -2.65 -3.84
CA LYS A 85 -16.72 -3.37 -2.78
C LYS A 85 -15.47 -2.58 -2.43
N THR A 86 -15.11 -2.56 -1.16
CA THR A 86 -13.88 -1.95 -0.68
C THR A 86 -13.09 -2.95 0.15
N LEU A 87 -11.79 -3.02 -0.09
CA LEU A 87 -10.87 -3.83 0.70
C LEU A 87 -10.68 -3.17 2.06
N GLN A 88 -10.84 -3.95 3.12
CA GLN A 88 -10.56 -3.57 4.48
C GLN A 88 -9.58 -4.57 5.07
N TYR A 89 -8.86 -4.15 6.10
CA TYR A 89 -7.94 -5.00 6.81
C TYR A 89 -7.98 -4.64 8.30
N ASP A 90 -7.79 -5.66 9.11
CA ASP A 90 -7.71 -5.56 10.56
C ASP A 90 -6.63 -6.52 11.07
N GLY A 91 -5.87 -6.11 12.08
CA GLY A 91 -4.76 -6.92 12.60
C GLY A 91 -5.20 -8.31 13.13
N LYS A 92 -6.44 -8.46 13.60
CA LYS A 92 -6.95 -9.73 14.15
C LYS A 92 -7.62 -10.59 13.08
N ARG A 93 -8.34 -9.97 12.14
CA ARG A 93 -9.15 -10.68 11.13
C ARG A 93 -8.43 -10.87 9.79
N GLY A 94 -7.40 -10.09 9.51
CA GLY A 94 -6.77 -10.03 8.19
C GLY A 94 -7.61 -9.23 7.19
N PHE A 95 -7.57 -9.64 5.92
CA PHE A 95 -8.31 -8.96 4.84
C PHE A 95 -9.78 -9.37 4.81
N TYR A 96 -10.66 -8.38 4.63
CA TYR A 96 -12.08 -8.58 4.40
C TYR A 96 -12.61 -7.51 3.45
N MET A 97 -13.80 -7.74 2.91
CA MET A 97 -14.44 -6.85 1.96
C MET A 97 -15.67 -6.22 2.60
N ARG A 98 -15.90 -4.95 2.32
CA ARG A 98 -17.14 -4.25 2.69
C ARG A 98 -17.89 -3.84 1.42
N SER A 99 -19.14 -4.25 1.31
CA SER A 99 -20.02 -3.84 0.22
C SER A 99 -20.50 -2.40 0.39
N ARG A 100 -21.04 -1.80 -0.68
CA ARG A 100 -21.73 -0.49 -0.60
C ARG A 100 -22.93 -0.50 0.36
N THR A 101 -23.55 -1.65 0.63
CA THR A 101 -24.66 -1.77 1.59
C THR A 101 -24.18 -1.86 3.04
N GLY A 102 -22.86 -1.90 3.27
CA GLY A 102 -22.26 -2.04 4.60
C GLY A 102 -22.06 -3.48 5.06
N GLU A 103 -22.39 -4.46 4.23
CA GLU A 103 -22.19 -5.88 4.52
C GLU A 103 -20.69 -6.23 4.45
N GLU A 104 -20.20 -6.95 5.46
CA GLU A 104 -18.83 -7.43 5.53
C GLU A 104 -18.75 -8.92 5.20
N PHE A 105 -17.82 -9.29 4.32
CA PHE A 105 -17.62 -10.68 3.90
C PHE A 105 -16.14 -10.96 3.64
N GLY A 106 -15.76 -12.23 3.76
CA GLY A 106 -14.37 -12.66 3.53
C GLY A 106 -14.00 -12.68 2.04
N PRO A 107 -12.69 -12.66 1.71
CA PRO A 107 -12.22 -12.69 0.32
C PRO A 107 -12.70 -13.91 -0.48
N ALA A 108 -12.98 -15.04 0.19
CA ALA A 108 -13.50 -16.25 -0.46
C ALA A 108 -14.91 -16.09 -1.07
N ALA A 109 -15.65 -15.03 -0.72
CA ALA A 109 -16.96 -14.73 -1.31
C ALA A 109 -16.88 -13.76 -2.52
N LEU A 110 -15.67 -13.35 -2.92
CA LEU A 110 -15.44 -12.63 -4.18
C LEU A 110 -15.70 -13.55 -5.38
N SER A 111 -15.98 -12.96 -6.55
CA SER A 111 -15.99 -13.72 -7.81
C SER A 111 -14.59 -14.29 -8.11
N SER A 112 -14.50 -15.37 -8.89
CA SER A 112 -13.20 -16.00 -9.21
C SER A 112 -12.20 -15.03 -9.85
N GLY A 113 -12.67 -14.11 -10.70
CA GLY A 113 -11.82 -13.06 -11.30
C GLY A 113 -11.32 -12.05 -10.27
N GLU A 114 -12.18 -11.60 -9.36
CA GLU A 114 -11.78 -10.71 -8.24
C GLU A 114 -10.82 -11.41 -7.28
N GLN A 115 -11.03 -12.69 -6.97
CA GLN A 115 -10.10 -13.46 -6.14
C GLN A 115 -8.72 -13.55 -6.80
N HIS A 116 -8.68 -13.85 -8.10
CA HIS A 116 -7.43 -13.91 -8.85
C HIS A 116 -6.70 -12.56 -8.85
N GLU A 117 -7.42 -11.46 -9.12
CA GLU A 117 -6.87 -10.11 -9.09
C GLU A 117 -6.29 -9.74 -7.72
N LEU A 118 -6.99 -10.10 -6.63
CA LEU A 118 -6.54 -9.85 -5.27
C LEU A 118 -5.25 -10.64 -4.96
N VAL A 119 -5.23 -11.93 -5.30
CA VAL A 119 -4.06 -12.80 -5.06
C VAL A 119 -2.86 -12.34 -5.88
N LEU A 120 -3.05 -12.06 -7.18
CA LEU A 120 -1.99 -11.55 -8.05
C LEU A 120 -1.40 -10.24 -7.51
N THR A 121 -2.25 -9.26 -7.21
CA THR A 121 -1.80 -7.97 -6.68
C THR A 121 -1.08 -8.14 -5.34
N TYR A 122 -1.58 -9.03 -4.47
CA TYR A 122 -0.93 -9.36 -3.20
C TYR A 122 0.47 -9.94 -3.43
N ASP A 123 0.61 -10.93 -4.30
CA ASP A 123 1.90 -11.57 -4.56
C ASP A 123 2.93 -10.57 -5.09
N LEU A 124 2.51 -9.70 -6.03
CA LEU A 124 3.36 -8.69 -6.62
C LEU A 124 3.85 -7.63 -5.61
N ILE A 125 3.05 -7.31 -4.59
CA ILE A 125 3.39 -6.30 -3.57
C ILE A 125 4.16 -6.91 -2.40
N PHE A 126 3.75 -8.08 -1.92
CA PHE A 126 4.22 -8.65 -0.66
C PHE A 126 5.33 -9.69 -0.85
N ASN A 127 5.26 -10.49 -1.92
CA ASN A 127 6.14 -11.65 -2.10
C ASN A 127 7.33 -11.38 -3.05
N VAL A 128 7.26 -10.34 -3.88
CA VAL A 128 8.40 -9.93 -4.72
C VAL A 128 9.43 -9.17 -3.88
N LYS A 129 10.69 -9.62 -3.99
CA LYS A 129 11.83 -8.97 -3.31
C LYS A 129 12.26 -7.73 -4.06
N LYS A 130 12.75 -6.73 -3.31
CA LYS A 130 13.41 -5.55 -3.89
C LYS A 130 14.54 -5.97 -4.84
N ASP A 131 14.75 -5.19 -5.89
CA ASP A 131 15.78 -5.39 -6.92
C ASP A 131 15.60 -6.69 -7.74
N SER A 132 14.36 -7.19 -7.83
CA SER A 132 14.01 -8.36 -8.64
C SER A 132 13.46 -7.96 -10.02
N ILE A 133 13.66 -8.86 -10.98
CA ILE A 133 12.98 -8.83 -12.28
C ILE A 133 11.81 -9.82 -12.22
N VAL A 134 10.62 -9.36 -12.55
CA VAL A 134 9.39 -10.16 -12.63
C VAL A 134 9.00 -10.31 -14.09
N LEU A 135 8.86 -11.56 -14.53
CA LEU A 135 8.40 -11.92 -15.87
C LEU A 135 6.93 -12.31 -15.80
N ILE A 136 6.10 -11.70 -16.64
CA ILE A 136 4.66 -11.97 -16.70
C ILE A 136 4.33 -12.38 -18.14
N ASP A 137 3.72 -13.54 -18.29
CA ASP A 137 3.29 -14.07 -19.59
C ASP A 137 1.77 -14.07 -19.69
N GLU A 138 1.25 -13.62 -20.83
CA GLU A 138 -0.17 -13.49 -21.18
C GLU A 138 -1.11 -13.04 -20.03
N PRO A 139 -0.82 -11.89 -19.36
CA PRO A 139 -1.64 -11.43 -18.24
C PRO A 139 -3.12 -11.18 -18.61
N GLU A 140 -3.43 -10.97 -19.89
CA GLU A 140 -4.80 -10.76 -20.37
C GLU A 140 -5.75 -11.93 -20.15
N ILE A 141 -5.25 -13.17 -20.06
CA ILE A 141 -6.10 -14.37 -19.96
C ILE A 141 -6.94 -14.36 -18.68
N SER A 142 -6.40 -13.78 -17.62
CA SER A 142 -7.01 -13.80 -16.28
C SER A 142 -7.66 -12.47 -15.90
N LEU A 143 -7.62 -11.46 -16.78
CA LEU A 143 -8.04 -10.09 -16.48
C LEU A 143 -9.25 -9.66 -17.29
N HIS A 144 -10.23 -9.07 -16.61
CA HIS A 144 -11.32 -8.35 -17.27
C HIS A 144 -10.76 -7.19 -18.11
N VAL A 145 -11.37 -6.91 -19.27
CA VAL A 145 -10.88 -5.91 -20.25
C VAL A 145 -10.64 -4.53 -19.64
N ASN A 146 -11.48 -4.12 -18.68
CA ASN A 146 -11.29 -2.84 -17.99
C ASN A 146 -10.03 -2.81 -17.11
N TRP A 147 -9.67 -3.93 -16.50
CA TRP A 147 -8.47 -4.04 -15.66
C TRP A 147 -7.20 -4.16 -16.49
N GLN A 148 -7.29 -4.78 -17.68
CA GLN A 148 -6.17 -4.81 -18.63
C GLN A 148 -5.65 -3.39 -18.95
N LYS A 149 -6.55 -2.41 -19.11
CA LYS A 149 -6.19 -1.01 -19.39
C LYS A 149 -5.43 -0.32 -18.25
N GLN A 150 -5.65 -0.76 -17.01
CA GLN A 150 -5.02 -0.22 -15.80
C GLN A 150 -3.79 -1.03 -15.39
N PHE A 151 -3.58 -2.21 -15.96
CA PHE A 151 -2.59 -3.18 -15.52
C PHE A 151 -1.16 -2.59 -15.48
N LEU A 152 -0.72 -1.95 -16.56
CA LEU A 152 0.62 -1.34 -16.60
C LEU A 152 0.77 -0.14 -15.65
N GLU A 153 -0.31 0.60 -15.38
CA GLU A 153 -0.29 1.67 -14.38
C GLU A 153 -0.08 1.12 -12.98
N ASP A 154 -0.76 0.02 -12.65
CA ASP A 154 -0.63 -0.64 -11.35
C ASP A 154 0.74 -1.27 -11.18
N LEU A 155 1.24 -1.98 -12.19
CA LEU A 155 2.61 -2.50 -12.17
C LEU A 155 3.64 -1.38 -12.00
N ASN A 156 3.45 -0.21 -12.60
CA ASN A 156 4.34 0.93 -12.38
C ASN A 156 4.29 1.47 -10.94
N LYS A 157 3.12 1.47 -10.29
CA LYS A 157 3.02 1.84 -8.86
C LYS A 157 3.75 0.80 -7.99
N ILE A 158 3.56 -0.49 -8.28
CA ILE A 158 4.23 -1.59 -7.58
C ILE A 158 5.75 -1.52 -7.79
N ALA A 159 6.20 -1.29 -9.02
CA ALA A 159 7.62 -1.14 -9.38
C ALA A 159 8.29 -0.03 -8.57
N LYS A 160 7.64 1.13 -8.48
CA LYS A 160 8.16 2.29 -7.72
C LYS A 160 8.23 2.02 -6.23
N LEU A 161 7.23 1.34 -5.65
CA LEU A 161 7.24 1.03 -4.22
C LEU A 161 8.24 -0.07 -3.87
N GLY A 162 8.26 -1.15 -4.66
CA GLY A 162 9.06 -2.35 -4.41
C GLY A 162 10.49 -2.27 -4.91
N GLY A 163 10.81 -1.33 -5.81
CA GLY A 163 12.09 -1.30 -6.52
C GLY A 163 12.25 -2.53 -7.41
N VAL A 164 11.22 -2.86 -8.20
CA VAL A 164 11.18 -4.07 -9.03
C VAL A 164 10.99 -3.71 -10.50
N GLN A 165 11.52 -4.55 -11.40
CA GLN A 165 11.36 -4.39 -12.84
C GLN A 165 10.39 -5.43 -13.38
N PHE A 166 9.43 -5.01 -14.21
CA PHE A 166 8.50 -5.91 -14.89
C PHE A 166 8.86 -6.04 -16.37
N ILE A 167 8.87 -7.28 -16.87
CA ILE A 167 8.93 -7.61 -18.29
C ILE A 167 7.69 -8.44 -18.61
N ILE A 168 6.96 -8.03 -19.63
CA ILE A 168 5.63 -8.56 -19.94
C ILE A 168 5.60 -9.03 -21.38
N ALA A 169 5.21 -10.28 -21.59
CA ALA A 169 4.80 -10.80 -22.88
C ALA A 169 3.27 -10.75 -22.95
N THR A 170 2.72 -10.12 -23.99
CA THR A 170 1.26 -9.98 -24.16
C THR A 170 0.91 -9.87 -25.63
N HIS A 171 -0.23 -10.42 -25.99
CA HIS A 171 -0.89 -10.24 -27.29
C HIS A 171 -1.97 -9.16 -27.23
N SER A 172 -2.34 -8.68 -26.03
CA SER A 172 -3.44 -7.73 -25.83
C SER A 172 -3.04 -6.27 -26.07
N PRO A 173 -3.61 -5.60 -27.10
CA PRO A 173 -3.41 -4.16 -27.29
C PRO A 173 -3.99 -3.32 -26.14
N GLN A 174 -4.94 -3.88 -25.37
CA GLN A 174 -5.57 -3.19 -24.24
C GLN A 174 -4.60 -3.02 -23.07
N ILE A 175 -3.68 -3.97 -22.88
CA ILE A 175 -2.63 -3.89 -21.85
C ILE A 175 -1.62 -2.82 -22.22
N VAL A 176 -1.15 -2.83 -23.47
CA VAL A 176 -0.18 -1.85 -23.98
C VAL A 176 -0.72 -0.43 -23.83
N GLY A 177 -1.93 -0.17 -24.31
CA GLY A 177 -2.58 1.14 -24.25
C GLY A 177 -1.66 2.29 -24.65
N LYS A 178 -1.37 3.17 -23.69
CA LYS A 178 -0.52 4.37 -23.86
C LYS A 178 0.99 4.11 -23.75
N TYR A 179 1.41 2.92 -23.33
CA TYR A 179 2.81 2.56 -23.07
C TYR A 179 3.53 2.00 -24.30
N ARG A 180 3.10 2.39 -25.50
CA ARG A 180 3.68 1.88 -26.76
C ARG A 180 5.17 2.14 -26.89
N ASN A 181 5.66 3.22 -26.29
CA ASN A 181 7.07 3.60 -26.26
C ASN A 181 7.96 2.64 -25.44
N LEU A 182 7.37 1.74 -24.66
CA LEU A 182 8.08 0.72 -23.88
C LEU A 182 8.09 -0.65 -24.56
N MET A 183 7.47 -0.77 -25.74
CA MET A 183 7.33 -2.06 -26.43
C MET A 183 8.52 -2.40 -27.31
N VAL A 184 8.82 -3.69 -27.38
CA VAL A 184 9.66 -4.30 -28.40
C VAL A 184 8.79 -5.29 -29.17
N ALA A 185 8.61 -5.05 -30.47
CA ALA A 185 7.88 -5.97 -31.32
C ALA A 185 8.74 -7.21 -31.59
N LEU A 186 8.14 -8.40 -31.48
CA LEU A 186 8.76 -9.67 -31.84
C LEU A 186 8.15 -10.14 -33.16
N GLY A 187 8.99 -10.33 -34.17
CA GLY A 187 8.62 -10.81 -35.50
C GLY A 187 9.86 -11.07 -36.32
N PRO A 188 9.77 -11.79 -37.45
CA PRO A 188 10.88 -11.88 -38.39
C PRO A 188 11.28 -10.45 -38.78
N ASP A 189 12.58 -10.15 -38.74
CA ASP A 189 13.10 -8.84 -39.13
C ASP A 189 12.51 -8.47 -40.49
N MET A 190 11.65 -7.45 -40.51
CA MET A 190 11.29 -6.80 -41.74
C MET A 190 12.52 -5.96 -42.08
N GLU A 191 13.50 -6.60 -42.74
CA GLU A 191 14.56 -5.89 -43.44
C GLU A 191 13.87 -4.91 -44.40
N ASP A 192 14.08 -3.61 -44.16
CA ASP A 192 13.69 -2.51 -45.05
C ASP A 192 14.36 -2.62 -46.44
#